data_AF-A0A956NYQ0-F1
#
_entry.id   AF-A0A956NYQ0-F1
#
_cell.length_a   1.000
_cell.length_b   1.000
_cell.length_c   1.000
_cell.angle_alpha   90.00
_cell.angle_beta   90.00
_cell.angle_gamma   90.00
#
_symmetry.space_group_name_H-M   'P 1'
#
loop_
_entity.id
_entity.type
_entity.pdbx_description
1 polymer ?
#
loop_
_entity_poly.entity_id
_entity_poly.type
_entity_poly.pdbx_seq_one_letter_code
_entity_poly.pdbx_strand_id
1 'polypeptide(L)'
;KQGEETLLIDNSGTDPVFKFAALTEGTYLLTETKAPDGYKLPTKNWTIQVVRNEETGLLEIQIPDDSFLTGNLDEGYNVENEEQSEFPQTGGIGSLSYIAIGLIILMGSLGRYIRKSEN
;
A
#
# COMPACT_ATOMS: atom_id res chain seq x y z
N LYS A 1 -12.07 24.90 5.01
CA LYS A 1 -10.64 25.27 4.96
C LYS A 1 -9.87 23.98 5.22
N GLN A 2 -9.17 23.42 4.24
CA GLN A 2 -8.27 22.29 4.48
C GLN A 2 -7.05 22.88 5.20
N GLY A 3 -6.95 22.67 6.52
CA GLY A 3 -5.76 23.01 7.28
C GLY A 3 -4.76 21.89 7.12
N GLU A 4 -3.56 22.20 6.62
CA GLU A 4 -2.41 21.33 6.85
C GLU A 4 -2.04 21.46 8.33
N GLU A 5 -2.54 20.52 9.14
CA GLU A 5 -2.14 20.42 10.54
C GLU A 5 -0.84 19.63 10.64
N THR A 6 0.11 20.17 11.40
CA THR A 6 1.45 19.60 11.55
C THR A 6 1.39 18.34 12.40
N LEU A 7 1.81 17.20 11.81
CA LEU A 7 1.97 15.93 12.49
C LEU A 7 3.15 16.01 13.47
N LEU A 8 2.90 15.84 14.76
CA LEU A 8 3.96 15.55 15.73
C LEU A 8 4.25 14.05 15.68
N ILE A 9 5.44 13.69 15.21
CA ILE A 9 5.94 12.31 15.17
C ILE A 9 6.64 12.04 16.50
N ASP A 10 6.04 11.18 17.32
CA ASP A 10 6.64 10.69 18.57
C ASP A 10 7.32 9.34 18.29
N ASN A 11 8.65 9.35 18.15
CA ASN A 11 9.46 8.14 17.91
C ASN A 11 9.91 7.47 19.22
N SER A 12 9.16 7.62 20.32
CA SER A 12 9.57 7.10 21.63
C SER A 12 9.32 5.60 21.83
N GLY A 13 8.72 4.89 20.86
CA GLY A 13 8.38 3.47 20.92
C GLY A 13 8.81 2.67 19.69
N THR A 14 8.53 1.35 19.67
CA THR A 14 8.77 0.46 18.51
C THR A 14 7.90 0.79 17.30
N ASP A 15 6.77 1.49 17.52
CA ASP A 15 5.84 1.93 16.48
C ASP A 15 5.73 3.46 16.50
N PRO A 16 5.81 4.15 15.34
CA PRO A 16 5.69 5.60 15.27
C PRO A 16 4.27 6.04 15.60
N VAL A 17 4.11 6.92 16.60
CA VAL A 17 2.81 7.47 16.99
C VAL A 17 2.64 8.87 16.41
N PHE A 18 1.52 9.11 15.73
CA PHE A 18 1.15 10.42 15.19
C PHE A 18 0.10 11.07 16.09
N LYS A 19 0.37 12.28 16.57
CA LYS A 19 -0.57 13.06 17.39
C LYS A 19 -1.03 14.30 16.62
N PHE A 20 -2.34 14.47 16.53
CA PHE A 20 -2.99 15.67 16.01
C PHE A 20 -3.41 16.55 17.19
N ALA A 21 -3.12 17.85 17.12
CA ALA A 21 -3.48 18.78 18.18
C ALA A 21 -4.44 19.84 17.65
N ALA A 22 -5.53 20.07 18.38
CA ALA A 22 -6.49 21.16 18.15
C ALA A 22 -7.24 21.11 16.80
N LEU A 23 -7.60 19.90 16.34
CA LEU A 23 -8.56 19.73 15.24
C LEU A 23 -9.90 20.41 15.58
N THR A 24 -10.45 21.15 14.63
CA THR A 24 -11.82 21.70 14.71
C THR A 24 -12.85 20.69 14.19
N GLU A 25 -14.14 20.96 14.41
CA GLU A 25 -15.21 20.13 13.83
C GLU A 25 -15.11 20.10 12.29
N GLY A 26 -15.18 18.90 11.73
CA GLY A 26 -15.08 18.71 10.29
C GLY A 26 -14.61 17.31 9.89
N THR A 27 -14.61 17.08 8.58
CA THR A 27 -14.09 15.84 7.98
C THR A 27 -12.66 16.06 7.51
N TYR A 28 -11.77 15.18 7.94
CA TYR A 28 -10.35 15.20 7.60
C TYR A 28 -9.95 13.95 6.84
N LEU A 29 -8.94 14.11 6.01
CA LEU A 29 -8.36 13.06 5.20
C LEU A 29 -6.92 12.82 5.65
N LEU A 30 -6.65 11.61 6.12
CA LEU A 30 -5.31 11.16 6.44
C LEU A 30 -4.68 10.55 5.19
N THR A 31 -3.54 11.09 4.80
CA THR A 31 -2.73 10.61 3.68
C THR A 31 -1.34 10.27 4.19
N GLU A 32 -0.94 9.01 4.06
CA GLU A 32 0.45 8.64 4.27
C GLU A 32 1.26 9.14 3.07
N THR A 33 2.27 9.98 3.34
CA THR A 33 3.11 10.57 2.28
C THR A 33 4.40 9.79 2.07
N LYS A 34 4.78 8.96 3.05
CA LYS A 34 5.99 8.16 3.03
C LYS A 34 5.78 6.87 3.81
N ALA A 35 5.89 5.74 3.11
CA ALA A 35 5.91 4.42 3.74
C ALA A 35 7.30 4.08 4.33
N PRO A 36 7.37 3.26 5.40
CA PRO A 36 8.61 2.66 5.88
C PRO A 36 9.28 1.73 4.86
N ASP A 37 10.57 1.45 5.07
CA ASP A 37 11.32 0.53 4.22
C ASP A 37 10.69 -0.88 4.23
N GLY A 38 10.53 -1.49 3.06
CA GLY A 38 9.90 -2.81 2.90
C GLY A 38 8.38 -2.80 2.78
N TYR A 39 7.73 -1.63 2.85
CA TYR A 39 6.28 -1.48 2.74
C TYR A 39 5.89 -0.65 1.51
N LYS A 40 4.68 -0.87 0.99
CA LYS A 40 4.13 -0.09 -0.13
C LYS A 40 3.52 1.20 0.39
N LEU A 41 3.75 2.30 -0.33
CA LEU A 41 2.98 3.53 -0.12
C LEU A 41 1.50 3.27 -0.47
N PRO A 42 0.56 3.48 0.45
CA PRO A 42 -0.85 3.24 0.19
C PRO A 42 -1.38 4.22 -0.84
N THR A 43 -2.21 3.72 -1.74
CA THR A 43 -2.90 4.53 -2.75
C THR A 43 -4.23 5.08 -2.25
N LYS A 44 -4.67 4.64 -1.07
CA LYS A 44 -5.93 5.03 -0.44
C LYS A 44 -5.64 5.96 0.73
N ASN A 45 -6.58 6.86 0.98
CA ASN A 45 -6.58 7.73 2.13
C ASN A 45 -7.61 7.25 3.16
N TRP A 46 -7.42 7.61 4.42
CA TRP A 46 -8.37 7.31 5.50
C TRP A 46 -9.15 8.56 5.87
N THR A 47 -10.45 8.41 6.14
CA THR A 47 -11.31 9.54 6.52
C THR A 47 -11.55 9.51 8.01
N ILE A 48 -11.41 10.65 8.68
CA ILE A 48 -11.81 10.82 10.07
C ILE A 48 -12.81 11.97 10.16
N GLN A 49 -13.79 11.87 11.05
CA GLN A 49 -14.74 12.95 11.31
C GLN A 49 -14.55 13.42 12.75
N VAL A 50 -14.33 14.72 12.92
CA VAL A 50 -14.32 15.35 14.24
C VAL A 50 -15.68 16.00 14.43
N VAL A 51 -16.44 15.49 15.39
CA VAL A 51 -17.80 15.97 15.68
C VAL A 51 -17.89 16.43 17.13
N ARG A 52 -18.80 17.37 17.40
CA ARG A 52 -19.12 17.73 18.78
C ARG A 52 -20.19 16.77 19.30
N ASN A 53 -19.89 16.17 20.44
CA ASN A 53 -20.89 15.44 21.21
C ASN A 53 -21.86 16.45 21.86
N GLU A 54 -23.16 16.33 21.57
CA GLU A 54 -24.17 17.27 22.07
C GLU A 54 -24.45 17.13 23.56
N GLU A 55 -24.18 15.96 24.16
CA GLU A 55 -24.40 15.67 25.58
C GLU A 55 -23.25 16.16 26.45
N THR A 56 -22.01 15.94 26.01
CA THR A 56 -20.79 16.30 26.77
C THR A 56 -20.22 17.65 26.37
N GLY A 57 -20.58 18.17 25.19
CA GLY A 57 -20.03 19.39 24.60
C GLY A 57 -18.58 19.26 24.14
N LEU A 58 -17.98 18.06 24.26
CA LEU A 58 -16.60 17.77 23.88
C LEU A 58 -16.51 17.38 22.39
N LEU A 59 -15.30 17.50 21.82
CA LEU A 59 -15.01 17.00 20.48
C LEU A 59 -14.65 15.51 20.54
N GLU A 60 -15.24 14.72 19.65
CA GLU A 60 -15.02 13.29 19.51
C GLU A 60 -14.60 12.95 18.07
N ILE A 61 -13.79 11.91 17.93
CA ILE A 61 -13.38 11.39 16.64
C ILE A 61 -14.32 10.23 16.28
N GLN A 62 -15.05 10.37 15.19
CA GLN A 62 -15.83 9.30 14.58
C GLN A 62 -15.11 8.78 13.35
N ILE A 63 -14.95 7.46 13.30
CA ILE A 63 -14.39 6.76 12.16
C ILE A 63 -15.55 6.18 11.35
N PRO A 64 -15.70 6.56 10.07
CA PRO A 64 -16.65 5.94 9.17
C PRO A 64 -16.38 4.42 9.04
N ASP A 65 -17.44 3.62 8.94
CA ASP A 65 -17.36 2.15 8.86
C ASP A 65 -16.51 1.64 7.66
N ASP A 66 -16.30 2.48 6.64
CA ASP A 66 -15.49 2.16 5.46
C ASP A 66 -13.99 2.47 5.63
N SER A 67 -13.57 2.93 6.81
CA SER A 67 -12.17 3.22 7.10
C SER A 67 -11.40 1.95 7.48
N PHE A 68 -10.19 1.82 6.94
CA PHE A 68 -9.25 0.71 7.25
C PHE A 68 -8.43 0.98 8.52
N LEU A 69 -8.98 1.73 9.48
CA LEU A 69 -8.32 2.06 10.74
C LEU A 69 -8.80 1.09 11.81
N THR A 70 -7.86 0.46 12.53
CA THR A 70 -8.18 -0.54 13.55
C THR A 70 -7.80 -0.02 14.93
N GLY A 71 -8.74 0.03 15.88
CA GLY A 71 -8.48 0.47 17.25
C GLY A 71 -9.66 1.22 17.86
N ASN A 72 -9.42 1.93 18.95
CA ASN A 72 -10.42 2.71 19.68
C ASN A 72 -9.81 4.02 20.21
N LEU A 73 -10.67 4.96 20.61
CA LEU A 73 -10.23 6.26 21.14
C LEU A 73 -9.31 6.17 22.36
N ASP A 74 -9.44 5.13 23.21
CA ASP A 74 -8.62 4.99 24.41
C ASP A 74 -7.20 4.47 24.12
N GLU A 75 -7.03 3.59 23.13
CA GLU A 75 -5.74 2.98 22.79
C GLU A 75 -5.09 3.59 21.54
N GLY A 76 -5.85 4.39 20.78
CA GLY A 76 -5.46 4.94 19.48
C GLY A 76 -5.91 4.08 18.30
N TYR A 77 -5.73 4.63 17.11
CA TYR A 77 -6.04 3.95 15.84
C TYR A 77 -4.75 3.55 15.12
N ASN A 78 -4.72 2.31 14.65
CA ASN A 78 -3.62 1.74 13.90
C ASN A 78 -3.85 1.87 12.40
N VAL A 79 -2.77 2.18 11.70
CA VAL A 79 -2.69 2.17 10.24
C VAL A 79 -1.82 0.97 9.84
N GLU A 80 -2.42 -0.01 9.19
CA GLU A 80 -1.70 -1.19 8.71
C GLU A 80 -1.14 -0.93 7.30
N ASN A 81 0.16 -1.09 7.14
CA ASN A 81 0.82 -0.99 5.84
C ASN A 81 0.95 -2.35 5.17
N GLU A 82 0.75 -2.37 3.85
CA GLU A 82 0.97 -3.57 3.05
C GLU A 82 2.46 -3.76 2.77
N GLU A 83 2.98 -4.97 3.03
CA GLU A 83 4.35 -5.31 2.66
C GLU A 83 4.57 -5.19 1.15
N GLN A 84 5.73 -4.68 0.77
CA GLN A 84 6.16 -4.69 -0.61
C GLN A 84 6.47 -6.13 -1.00
N SER A 85 5.50 -6.78 -1.66
CA SER A 85 5.75 -8.08 -2.29
C SER A 85 6.94 -7.96 -3.23
N GLU A 86 8.05 -8.57 -2.83
CA GLU A 86 9.08 -8.96 -3.76
C GLU A 86 8.48 -10.07 -4.60
N PHE A 87 8.19 -9.79 -5.87
CA PHE A 87 7.88 -10.86 -6.79
C PHE A 87 9.01 -11.89 -6.67
N PRO A 88 8.71 -13.18 -6.40
CA PRO A 88 9.75 -14.19 -6.57
C PRO A 88 10.27 -14.03 -7.99
N GLN A 89 11.60 -14.04 -8.17
CA GLN A 89 12.14 -14.26 -9.51
C GLN A 89 11.64 -15.63 -9.99
N THR A 90 10.49 -15.66 -10.67
CA THR A 90 9.97 -16.87 -11.32
C THR A 90 10.68 -17.03 -12.64
N GLY A 91 11.93 -17.47 -12.52
CA GLY A 91 12.86 -17.56 -13.63
C GLY A 91 14.28 -17.65 -13.11
N GLY A 92 14.57 -18.67 -12.29
CA GLY A 92 15.96 -19.00 -11.99
C GLY A 92 16.75 -19.25 -13.29
N ILE A 93 18.08 -19.26 -13.20
CA ILE A 93 19.02 -19.45 -14.33
C ILE A 93 18.63 -20.65 -15.23
N GLY A 94 17.88 -21.63 -14.73
CA GLY A 94 17.35 -22.76 -15.49
C GLY A 94 16.30 -22.44 -16.57
N SER A 95 15.56 -21.31 -16.52
CA SER A 95 14.53 -21.01 -17.54
C SER A 95 15.13 -20.75 -18.93
N LEU A 96 16.36 -20.24 -19.00
CA LEU A 96 17.04 -19.94 -20.26
C LEU A 96 17.30 -21.22 -21.09
N SER A 97 17.53 -22.37 -20.44
CA SER A 97 17.79 -23.62 -21.17
C SER A 97 16.55 -24.12 -21.91
N TYR A 98 15.37 -24.07 -21.30
CA TYR A 98 14.11 -24.48 -21.92
C TYR A 98 13.72 -23.57 -23.10
N ILE A 99 13.90 -22.25 -22.98
CA ILE A 99 13.66 -21.30 -24.07
C ILE A 99 14.63 -21.57 -25.24
N ALA A 100 15.92 -21.78 -24.95
CA ALA A 100 16.92 -22.07 -25.98
C ALA A 100 16.61 -23.38 -26.73
N ILE A 101 16.23 -24.45 -26.02
CA ILE A 101 15.83 -25.72 -26.63
C ILE A 101 14.59 -25.53 -27.51
N GLY A 102 13.59 -24.77 -27.05
CA GLY A 102 12.39 -24.46 -27.83
C GLY A 102 12.71 -23.75 -29.14
N LEU A 103 13.60 -22.74 -29.11
CA LEU A 103 14.04 -22.02 -30.31
C LEU A 103 14.78 -22.93 -31.31
N ILE A 104 15.59 -23.88 -30.82
CA ILE A 104 16.30 -24.85 -31.68
C ILE A 104 15.30 -25.78 -32.40
N ILE A 105 14.27 -26.26 -31.70
CA ILE A 105 13.23 -27.11 -32.31
C ILE A 105 12.47 -26.33 -33.38
N LEU A 106 12.13 -25.06 -33.12
CA LEU A 106 11.44 -24.20 -34.08
C LEU A 106 12.29 -23.94 -35.33
N MET A 107 13.56 -23.56 -35.16
CA MET A 107 14.49 -23.35 -36.29
C MET A 107 14.71 -24.62 -37.11
N GLY A 108 14.85 -25.77 -36.46
CA GLY A 108 14.98 -27.06 -37.15
C GLY A 108 13.73 -27.43 -37.96
N SER A 109 12.55 -27.15 -37.42
CA SER A 109 11.27 -27.40 -38.10
C SER A 109 11.09 -26.49 -39.33
N LEU A 110 11.43 -25.19 -39.19
CA LEU A 110 11.37 -24.22 -40.27
C LEU A 110 12.37 -24.54 -41.38
N GLY A 111 13.61 -24.92 -41.03
CA GLY A 111 14.62 -25.33 -42.01
C GLY A 111 14.22 -26.57 -42.80
N ARG A 112 13.61 -27.58 -42.14
CA ARG A 112 13.03 -28.74 -42.84
C ARG A 112 11.88 -28.35 -43.75
N TYR A 113 11.00 -27.44 -43.30
CA TYR A 113 9.86 -26.98 -44.08
C TYR A 113 10.31 -26.27 -45.36
N ILE A 114 11.26 -25.33 -45.25
CA ILE A 114 11.80 -24.59 -46.41
C ILE A 114 12.45 -25.55 -47.41
N ARG A 115 13.29 -26.48 -46.94
CA ARG A 115 13.93 -27.48 -47.81
C ARG A 115 12.93 -28.43 -48.48
N LYS A 116 11.80 -28.73 -47.82
CA LYS A 116 10.72 -29.52 -48.43
C LYS A 116 9.91 -28.71 -49.43
N SER A 117 9.76 -27.40 -49.24
CA SER A 117 9.07 -26.53 -50.21
C SER A 117 9.92 -26.19 -51.44
N GLU A 118 11.24 -26.31 -51.36
CA GLU A 118 12.17 -26.10 -52.48
C GLU A 118 12.36 -27.33 -53.38
N ASN A 119 11.94 -28.52 -52.93
CA ASN A 119 11.93 -29.79 -53.70
C ASN A 119 10.52 -30.09 -54.23
#